data_AF-A0A523S6T3-F1
#
_entry.id   AF-A0A523S6T3-F1
#
_cell.length_a   1.000
_cell.length_b   1.000
_cell.length_c   1.000
_cell.angle_alpha   90.00
_cell.angle_beta   90.00
_cell.angle_gamma   90.00
#
_symmetry.space_group_name_H-M   'P 1'
#
loop_
_entity.id
_entity.type
_entity.pdbx_description
1 polymer ?
#
loop_
_entity_poly.entity_id
_entity_poly.type
_entity_poly.pdbx_seq_one_letter_code
_entity_poly.pdbx_strand_id
1 'polypeptide(L)'
;MTEDRHPDQNSNDPEGMAEEIADAVFEESDEDAEDGLTRKEKEVEKKKEEERVRKARILRRQLRKRELGVLHYRWPAAMLIISGLLAIWTEFVAVMVHPPEVGFDTYFEVFISTGGLFFLFPALAGIILIISGVVAYNNPRAPYLSVIPAMMMVMAGAMVYFLVSFAVTVDPNMEGQVFATGVPITMFIIGVTALLSIAMREKE
;
A
#
# COMPACT_ATOMS: atom_id res chain seq x y z
N MET A 1 61.03 -63.00 -43.56
CA MET A 1 60.08 -62.01 -43.03
C MET A 1 60.78 -61.37 -41.85
N THR A 2 61.62 -60.37 -42.13
CA THR A 2 61.38 -58.92 -41.89
C THR A 2 61.65 -58.60 -40.41
N GLU A 3 62.83 -58.06 -40.06
CA GLU A 3 63.09 -56.59 -39.89
C GLU A 3 62.21 -56.04 -38.74
N ASP A 4 62.70 -55.40 -37.66
CA ASP A 4 63.77 -54.40 -37.59
C ASP A 4 64.34 -54.23 -36.16
N ARG A 5 65.67 -54.10 -36.12
CA ARG A 5 66.50 -53.10 -35.43
C ARG A 5 65.96 -52.36 -34.18
N HIS A 6 66.67 -52.53 -33.06
CA HIS A 6 66.98 -51.44 -32.12
C HIS A 6 67.67 -50.27 -32.88
N PRO A 7 67.50 -48.99 -32.50
CA PRO A 7 68.01 -48.52 -31.21
C PRO A 7 67.23 -47.38 -30.51
N ASP A 8 67.36 -47.35 -29.18
CA ASP A 8 67.62 -46.17 -28.35
C ASP A 8 67.09 -44.81 -28.86
N GLN A 9 65.87 -44.44 -28.43
CA GLN A 9 65.54 -43.03 -28.28
C GLN A 9 66.10 -42.54 -26.93
N ASN A 10 67.28 -41.96 -27.03
CA ASN A 10 67.93 -41.07 -26.07
C ASN A 10 66.92 -40.15 -25.37
N SER A 11 66.70 -40.36 -24.08
CA SER A 11 66.10 -39.39 -23.15
C SER A 11 67.11 -38.30 -22.71
N ASN A 12 68.06 -37.97 -23.57
CA ASN A 12 69.18 -37.06 -23.30
C ASN A 12 69.18 -35.86 -24.25
N ASP A 13 68.00 -35.41 -24.66
CA ASP A 13 67.86 -34.15 -25.38
C ASP A 13 67.55 -33.02 -24.38
N PRO A 14 68.49 -32.09 -24.12
CA PRO A 14 68.27 -30.98 -23.20
C PRO A 14 67.13 -30.06 -23.65
N GLU A 15 66.77 -30.05 -24.94
CA GLU A 15 65.61 -29.31 -25.44
C GLU A 15 64.29 -29.96 -24.98
N GLY A 16 64.20 -31.29 -24.94
CA GLY A 16 62.99 -31.99 -24.47
C GLY A 16 62.74 -31.88 -22.96
N MET A 17 63.81 -31.88 -22.14
CA MET A 17 63.67 -31.59 -20.70
C MET A 17 63.40 -30.11 -20.42
N ALA A 18 63.95 -29.19 -21.22
CA ALA A 18 63.66 -27.77 -21.07
C ALA A 18 62.23 -27.43 -21.48
N GLU A 19 61.67 -28.12 -22.48
CA GLU A 19 60.29 -27.99 -22.92
C GLU A 19 59.32 -28.57 -21.87
N GLU A 20 59.59 -29.75 -21.28
CA GLU A 20 58.77 -30.27 -20.16
C GLU A 20 58.82 -29.38 -18.90
N ILE A 21 59.97 -28.78 -18.59
CA ILE A 21 60.10 -27.84 -17.46
C ILE A 21 59.41 -26.51 -17.77
N ALA A 22 59.51 -26.02 -19.00
CA ALA A 22 58.81 -24.81 -19.43
C ALA A 22 57.30 -25.04 -19.41
N ASP A 23 56.80 -26.16 -19.92
CA ASP A 23 55.36 -26.48 -19.95
C ASP A 23 54.81 -26.63 -18.52
N ALA A 24 55.55 -27.28 -17.61
CA ALA A 24 55.17 -27.36 -16.20
C ALA A 24 55.18 -26.00 -15.48
N VAL A 25 56.11 -25.10 -15.85
CA VAL A 25 56.19 -23.75 -15.27
C VAL A 25 55.14 -22.81 -15.89
N PHE A 26 54.80 -22.95 -17.18
CA PHE A 26 53.76 -22.17 -17.85
C PHE A 26 52.35 -22.65 -17.47
N GLU A 27 52.11 -23.96 -17.29
CA GLU A 27 50.85 -24.46 -16.71
C GLU A 27 50.64 -24.00 -15.25
N GLU A 28 51.70 -23.86 -14.44
CA GLU A 28 51.60 -23.29 -13.08
C GLU A 28 51.53 -21.75 -13.05
N SER A 29 51.97 -21.05 -14.11
CA SER A 29 52.05 -19.58 -14.13
C SER A 29 50.95 -18.87 -14.92
N ASP A 30 50.24 -19.55 -15.83
CA ASP A 30 49.20 -18.92 -16.67
C ASP A 30 47.76 -19.07 -16.15
N GLU A 31 47.47 -19.87 -15.10
CA GLU A 31 46.12 -19.95 -14.50
C GLU A 31 45.91 -19.13 -13.21
N ASP A 32 46.97 -18.61 -12.57
CA ASP A 32 46.90 -18.05 -11.21
C ASP A 32 47.50 -16.62 -11.05
N ALA A 33 47.68 -15.87 -12.15
CA ALA A 33 48.39 -14.58 -12.13
C ALA A 33 47.55 -13.29 -11.96
N GLU A 34 46.28 -13.36 -11.53
CA GLU A 34 45.52 -12.12 -11.24
C GLU A 34 45.21 -11.86 -9.75
N ASP A 35 45.29 -12.86 -8.85
CA ASP A 35 44.72 -12.68 -7.50
C ASP A 35 45.65 -13.10 -6.34
N GLY A 36 46.81 -13.72 -6.59
CA GLY A 36 47.83 -13.99 -5.55
C GLY A 36 47.36 -14.86 -4.36
N LEU A 37 46.20 -15.49 -4.46
CA LEU A 37 45.58 -16.30 -3.41
C LEU A 37 45.78 -17.79 -3.69
N THR A 38 46.20 -18.53 -2.68
CA THR A 38 46.30 -19.99 -2.78
C THR A 38 44.92 -20.62 -3.02
N ARG A 39 44.83 -21.80 -3.67
CA ARG A 39 43.55 -22.50 -3.94
C ARG A 39 42.63 -22.62 -2.71
N LYS A 40 43.21 -22.78 -1.51
CA LYS A 40 42.47 -22.81 -0.24
C LYS A 40 41.92 -21.45 0.17
N GLU A 41 42.63 -20.35 -0.10
CA GLU A 41 42.18 -19.00 0.19
C GLU A 41 41.08 -18.56 -0.78
N LYS A 42 41.17 -18.92 -2.08
CA LYS A 42 40.08 -18.76 -3.05
C LYS A 42 38.78 -19.44 -2.60
N GLU A 43 38.85 -20.65 -2.04
CA GLU A 43 37.66 -21.33 -1.48
C GLU A 43 37.08 -20.62 -0.24
N VAL A 44 37.94 -20.08 0.62
CA VAL A 44 37.51 -19.35 1.82
C VAL A 44 36.87 -18.01 1.45
N GLU A 45 37.40 -17.32 0.45
CA GLU A 45 36.86 -16.07 -0.05
C GLU A 45 35.51 -16.27 -0.75
N LYS A 46 35.41 -17.30 -1.59
CA LYS A 46 34.13 -17.70 -2.21
C LYS A 46 33.06 -18.01 -1.17
N LYS A 47 33.42 -18.72 -0.09
CA LYS A 47 32.50 -18.96 1.04
C LYS A 47 32.11 -17.67 1.78
N LYS A 48 33.03 -16.72 1.95
CA LYS A 48 32.74 -15.40 2.57
C LYS A 48 31.85 -14.55 1.68
N GLU A 49 32.05 -14.54 0.37
CA GLU A 49 31.18 -13.86 -0.58
C GLU A 49 29.78 -14.48 -0.60
N GLU A 50 29.68 -15.80 -0.65
CA GLU A 50 28.40 -16.51 -0.56
C GLU A 50 27.68 -16.19 0.75
N GLU A 51 28.38 -16.10 1.88
CA GLU A 51 27.81 -15.63 3.15
C GLU A 51 27.32 -14.17 3.08
N ARG A 52 28.10 -13.26 2.49
CA ARG A 52 27.73 -11.84 2.33
C ARG A 52 26.48 -11.70 1.48
N VAL A 53 26.41 -12.42 0.35
CA VAL A 53 25.25 -12.45 -0.54
C VAL A 53 24.05 -13.06 0.17
N ARG A 54 24.24 -14.13 0.96
CA ARG A 54 23.17 -14.75 1.74
C ARG A 54 22.63 -13.81 2.83
N LYS A 55 23.50 -13.14 3.58
CA LYS A 55 23.13 -12.12 4.59
C LYS A 55 22.40 -10.94 3.95
N ALA A 56 22.90 -10.43 2.82
CA ALA A 56 22.25 -9.35 2.07
C ALA A 56 20.86 -9.77 1.54
N ARG A 57 20.72 -11.02 1.07
CA ARG A 57 19.43 -11.56 0.60
C ARG A 57 18.43 -11.75 1.75
N ILE A 58 18.90 -12.16 2.93
CA ILE A 58 18.08 -12.26 4.15
C ILE A 58 17.64 -10.87 4.63
N LEU A 59 18.56 -9.90 4.67
CA LEU A 59 18.26 -8.50 5.01
C LEU A 59 17.23 -7.90 4.06
N ARG A 60 17.39 -8.07 2.74
CA ARG A 60 16.38 -7.63 1.75
C ARG A 60 15.01 -8.29 1.97
N ARG A 61 14.98 -9.59 2.29
CA ARG A 61 13.71 -10.28 2.62
C ARG A 61 13.08 -9.76 3.90
N GLN A 62 13.87 -9.44 4.92
CA GLN A 62 13.37 -8.86 6.18
C GLN A 62 12.85 -7.45 5.98
N LEU A 63 13.58 -6.61 5.24
CA LEU A 63 13.14 -5.25 4.90
C LEU A 63 11.84 -5.27 4.10
N ARG A 64 11.72 -6.15 3.10
CA ARG A 64 10.49 -6.28 2.30
C ARG A 64 9.29 -6.73 3.16
N LYS A 65 9.50 -7.65 4.12
CA LYS A 65 8.46 -8.04 5.09
C LYS A 65 8.07 -6.88 6.01
N ARG A 66 9.04 -6.06 6.43
CA ARG A 66 8.80 -4.90 7.31
C ARG A 66 8.11 -3.75 6.58
N GLU A 67 8.48 -3.46 5.34
CA GLU A 67 7.82 -2.49 4.46
C GLU A 67 6.37 -2.89 4.15
N LEU A 68 6.12 -4.17 3.87
CA LEU A 68 4.76 -4.67 3.66
C LEU A 68 3.90 -4.48 4.91
N GLY A 69 4.44 -4.72 6.10
CA GLY A 69 3.75 -4.45 7.37
C GLY A 69 3.44 -2.96 7.59
N VAL A 70 4.38 -2.08 7.27
CA VAL A 70 4.18 -0.61 7.36
C VAL A 70 3.15 -0.13 6.33
N LEU A 71 3.13 -0.70 5.12
CA LEU A 71 2.16 -0.30 4.10
C LEU A 71 0.74 -0.74 4.47
N HIS A 72 0.57 -1.97 4.98
CA HIS A 72 -0.74 -2.46 5.44
C HIS A 72 -1.27 -1.56 6.57
N TYR A 73 -0.45 -1.33 7.61
CA TYR A 73 -0.78 -0.48 8.77
C TYR A 73 -1.33 0.92 8.41
N ARG A 74 -0.97 1.46 7.26
CA ARG A 74 -1.32 2.84 6.85
C ARG A 74 -2.59 2.91 6.00
N TRP A 75 -3.10 1.78 5.50
CA TRP A 75 -4.34 1.75 4.70
C TRP A 75 -5.58 2.19 5.49
N PRO A 76 -5.82 1.73 6.73
CA PRO A 76 -6.94 2.21 7.54
C PRO A 76 -6.89 3.72 7.74
N ALA A 77 -5.70 4.27 8.02
CA ALA A 77 -5.50 5.71 8.21
C ALA A 77 -5.77 6.51 6.92
N ALA A 78 -5.28 6.04 5.77
CA ALA A 78 -5.54 6.68 4.48
C ALA A 78 -7.04 6.66 4.12
N MET A 79 -7.73 5.54 4.35
CA MET A 79 -9.17 5.41 4.10
C MET A 79 -9.98 6.39 4.96
N LEU A 80 -9.62 6.58 6.24
CA LEU A 80 -10.26 7.56 7.11
C LEU A 80 -10.08 8.99 6.60
N ILE A 81 -8.86 9.35 6.19
CA ILE A 81 -8.58 10.71 5.67
C ILE A 81 -9.36 10.97 4.38
N ILE A 82 -9.34 10.03 3.43
CA ILE A 82 -10.09 10.16 2.16
C ILE A 82 -11.59 10.24 2.42
N SER A 83 -12.12 9.38 3.30
CA SER A 83 -13.53 9.41 3.70
C SER A 83 -13.90 10.75 4.34
N GLY A 84 -12.99 11.33 5.14
CA GLY A 84 -13.21 12.63 5.76
C GLY A 84 -13.23 13.80 4.77
N LEU A 85 -12.35 13.79 3.76
CA LEU A 85 -12.40 14.78 2.67
C LEU A 85 -13.69 14.67 1.87
N LEU A 86 -14.13 13.45 1.56
CA LEU A 86 -15.40 13.21 0.87
C LEU A 86 -16.61 13.67 1.71
N ALA A 87 -16.58 13.44 3.02
CA ALA A 87 -17.64 13.91 3.92
C ALA A 87 -17.77 15.44 3.92
N ILE A 88 -16.65 16.17 4.01
CA ILE A 88 -16.65 17.63 3.91
C ILE A 88 -17.14 18.07 2.53
N TRP A 89 -16.75 17.36 1.47
CA TRP A 89 -17.20 17.68 0.13
C TRP A 89 -18.73 17.58 0.00
N THR A 90 -19.35 16.54 0.58
CA THR A 90 -20.80 16.35 0.53
C THR A 90 -21.62 17.45 1.24
N GLU A 91 -21.00 18.26 2.10
CA GLU A 91 -21.63 19.44 2.72
C GLU A 91 -22.10 20.47 1.68
N PHE A 92 -21.35 20.60 0.58
CA PHE A 92 -21.52 21.65 -0.43
C PHE A 92 -22.22 21.17 -1.71
N VAL A 93 -22.58 19.88 -1.79
CA VAL A 93 -23.21 19.31 -3.00
C VAL A 93 -24.72 19.28 -2.85
N ALA A 94 -25.43 19.46 -3.97
CA ALA A 94 -26.88 19.37 -4.02
C ALA A 94 -27.40 18.00 -3.54
N VAL A 95 -28.23 17.99 -2.50
CA VAL A 95 -28.64 16.77 -1.78
C VAL A 95 -30.03 16.29 -2.20
N MET A 96 -30.89 17.20 -2.62
CA MET A 96 -32.19 16.89 -3.20
C MET A 96 -32.47 17.78 -4.40
N VAL A 97 -33.30 17.29 -5.32
CA VAL A 97 -33.91 18.11 -6.37
C VAL A 97 -35.31 18.46 -5.89
N HIS A 98 -35.64 19.74 -5.93
CA HIS A 98 -36.88 20.25 -5.38
C HIS A 98 -37.34 21.54 -6.08
N PRO A 99 -38.65 21.87 -6.04
CA PRO A 99 -39.14 23.18 -6.47
C PRO A 99 -38.74 24.27 -5.46
N PRO A 100 -38.62 25.55 -5.87
CA PRO A 100 -38.01 26.62 -5.06
C PRO A 100 -38.65 26.87 -3.68
N GLU A 101 -39.91 26.45 -3.52
CA GLU A 101 -40.71 26.72 -2.33
C GLU A 101 -40.55 25.66 -1.23
N VAL A 102 -40.01 24.48 -1.55
CA VAL A 102 -39.97 23.32 -0.63
C VAL A 102 -38.63 22.62 -0.72
N GLY A 103 -37.81 22.65 0.33
CA GLY A 103 -36.57 21.88 0.41
C GLY A 103 -35.32 22.75 0.59
N PHE A 104 -34.17 22.19 0.21
CA PHE A 104 -32.88 22.87 0.21
C PHE A 104 -31.89 22.21 -0.74
N ASP A 105 -30.98 23.00 -1.32
CA ASP A 105 -29.95 22.45 -2.20
C ASP A 105 -28.82 21.83 -1.39
N THR A 106 -28.22 22.59 -0.46
CA THR A 106 -27.00 22.16 0.26
C THR A 106 -27.17 22.21 1.78
N TYR A 107 -26.44 21.34 2.49
CA TYR A 107 -26.40 21.36 3.96
C TYR A 107 -25.91 22.71 4.50
N PHE A 108 -24.89 23.28 3.86
CA PHE A 108 -24.33 24.55 4.25
C PHE A 108 -25.34 25.70 4.17
N GLU A 109 -26.15 25.75 3.11
CA GLU A 109 -27.18 26.78 2.94
C GLU A 109 -28.26 26.70 4.02
N VAL A 110 -28.70 25.48 4.36
CA VAL A 110 -29.68 25.30 5.44
C VAL A 110 -29.10 25.65 6.79
N PHE A 111 -27.83 25.34 7.01
CA PHE A 111 -27.16 25.73 8.24
C PHE A 111 -27.17 27.26 8.42
N ILE A 112 -26.90 28.03 7.36
CA ILE A 112 -26.94 29.50 7.42
C ILE A 112 -28.36 30.02 7.69
N SER A 113 -29.38 29.41 7.08
CA SER A 113 -30.77 29.89 7.21
C SER A 113 -31.43 29.48 8.53
N THR A 114 -31.17 28.28 9.03
CA THR A 114 -31.84 27.72 10.22
C THR A 114 -30.96 27.71 11.48
N GLY A 115 -29.64 27.74 11.34
CA GLY A 115 -28.69 27.62 12.44
C GLY A 115 -28.61 26.21 13.08
N GLY A 116 -29.26 25.20 12.48
CA GLY A 116 -29.31 23.85 13.03
C GLY A 116 -27.96 23.12 12.95
N LEU A 117 -27.39 22.72 14.09
CA LEU A 117 -26.11 21.98 14.14
C LEU A 117 -26.14 20.67 13.35
N PHE A 118 -27.32 20.06 13.21
CA PHE A 118 -27.51 18.86 12.40
C PHE A 118 -27.01 19.03 10.96
N PHE A 119 -27.17 20.22 10.40
CA PHE A 119 -26.78 20.48 9.02
C PHE A 119 -25.26 20.49 8.83
N LEU A 120 -24.48 20.73 9.89
CA LEU A 120 -23.01 20.63 9.87
C LEU A 120 -22.48 19.21 10.07
N PHE A 121 -23.35 18.20 10.15
CA PHE A 121 -22.92 16.83 10.41
C PHE A 121 -21.90 16.31 9.39
N PRO A 122 -22.06 16.51 8.07
CA PRO A 122 -21.06 16.07 7.10
C PRO A 122 -19.69 16.74 7.30
N ALA A 123 -19.65 18.06 7.51
CA ALA A 123 -18.42 18.79 7.82
C ALA A 123 -17.75 18.30 9.12
N LEU A 124 -18.51 18.18 10.21
CA LEU A 124 -18.00 17.72 11.51
C LEU A 124 -17.51 16.27 11.45
N ALA A 125 -18.29 15.40 10.81
CA ALA A 125 -17.92 14.00 10.61
C ALA A 125 -16.60 13.91 9.83
N GLY A 126 -16.44 14.71 8.79
CA GLY A 126 -15.22 14.73 7.99
C GLY A 126 -13.98 15.20 8.77
N ILE A 127 -14.13 16.24 9.59
CA ILE A 127 -13.04 16.71 10.47
C ILE A 127 -12.64 15.61 11.46
N ILE A 128 -13.61 14.95 12.11
CA ILE A 128 -13.33 13.87 13.07
C ILE A 128 -12.68 12.68 12.37
N LEU A 129 -13.09 12.32 11.15
CA LEU A 129 -12.46 11.25 10.36
C LEU A 129 -11.01 11.56 10.02
N ILE A 130 -10.70 12.80 9.60
CA ILE A 130 -9.33 13.22 9.30
C ILE A 130 -8.46 13.15 10.56
N ILE A 131 -8.94 13.69 11.68
CA ILE A 131 -8.23 13.63 12.97
C ILE A 131 -8.00 12.17 13.37
N SER A 132 -9.02 11.32 13.27
CA SER A 132 -8.93 9.90 13.58
C SER A 132 -7.90 9.18 12.70
N GLY A 133 -7.85 9.51 11.40
CA GLY A 133 -6.86 8.98 10.47
C GLY A 133 -5.43 9.43 10.81
N VAL A 134 -5.23 10.70 11.20
CA VAL A 134 -3.92 11.20 11.64
C VAL A 134 -3.48 10.54 12.94
N VAL A 135 -4.40 10.38 13.90
CA VAL A 135 -4.09 9.76 15.20
C VAL A 135 -3.89 8.25 15.06
N ALA A 136 -4.54 7.59 14.09
CA ALA A 136 -4.38 6.16 13.82
C ALA A 136 -2.93 5.77 13.46
N TYR A 137 -2.11 6.71 12.97
CA TYR A 137 -0.68 6.46 12.78
C TYR A 137 0.05 6.16 14.09
N ASN A 138 -0.31 6.86 15.16
CA ASN A 138 0.38 6.77 16.45
C ASN A 138 -0.34 5.86 17.46
N ASN A 139 -1.67 5.73 17.36
CA ASN A 139 -2.46 4.97 18.31
C ASN A 139 -3.39 3.95 17.61
N PRO A 140 -3.22 2.64 17.87
CA PRO A 140 -4.01 1.59 17.24
C PRO A 140 -5.50 1.64 17.59
N ARG A 141 -5.90 2.34 18.65
CA ARG A 141 -7.31 2.44 19.08
C ARG A 141 -8.08 3.59 18.42
N ALA A 142 -7.41 4.52 17.77
CA ALA A 142 -8.05 5.68 17.17
C ALA A 142 -9.08 5.36 16.07
N PRO A 143 -8.93 4.31 15.24
CA PRO A 143 -9.95 3.94 14.26
C PRO A 143 -11.32 3.64 14.87
N TYR A 144 -11.41 3.15 16.11
CA TYR A 144 -12.70 2.93 16.78
C TYR A 144 -13.49 4.22 17.02
N LEU A 145 -12.81 5.37 17.08
CA LEU A 145 -13.47 6.67 17.17
C LEU A 145 -14.27 7.00 15.89
N SER A 146 -13.96 6.36 14.76
CA SER A 146 -14.63 6.58 13.48
C SER A 146 -16.08 6.11 13.44
N VAL A 147 -16.55 5.36 14.43
CA VAL A 147 -17.96 4.98 14.56
C VAL A 147 -18.86 6.21 14.71
N ILE A 148 -18.41 7.22 15.46
CA ILE A 148 -19.16 8.46 15.67
C ILE A 148 -19.40 9.21 14.35
N PRO A 149 -18.37 9.60 13.59
CA PRO A 149 -18.59 10.26 12.32
C PRO A 149 -19.28 9.35 11.29
N ALA A 150 -19.10 8.03 11.34
CA ALA A 150 -19.85 7.11 10.50
C ALA A 150 -21.37 7.21 10.75
N MET A 151 -21.79 7.22 12.02
CA MET A 151 -23.19 7.40 12.38
C MET A 151 -23.70 8.78 11.97
N MET A 152 -22.91 9.85 12.12
CA MET A 152 -23.30 11.19 11.70
C MET A 152 -23.58 11.26 10.19
N MET A 153 -22.72 10.65 9.36
CA MET A 153 -22.91 10.58 7.91
C MET A 153 -24.16 9.79 7.53
N VAL A 154 -24.37 8.63 8.16
CA VAL A 154 -25.55 7.80 7.93
C VAL A 154 -26.83 8.53 8.35
N MET A 155 -26.82 9.22 9.48
CA MET A 155 -27.96 10.02 9.94
C MET A 155 -28.27 11.18 9.01
N ALA A 156 -27.24 11.90 8.52
CA ALA A 156 -27.41 12.96 7.54
C ALA A 156 -28.05 12.41 6.25
N GLY A 157 -27.49 11.34 5.66
CA GLY A 157 -28.07 10.71 4.48
C GLY A 157 -29.51 10.22 4.70
N ALA A 158 -29.79 9.58 5.84
CA ALA A 158 -31.12 9.10 6.19
C ALA A 158 -32.13 10.24 6.36
N MET A 159 -31.72 11.38 6.91
CA MET A 159 -32.60 12.54 7.08
C MET A 159 -33.11 13.07 5.74
N VAL A 160 -32.29 13.07 4.70
CA VAL A 160 -32.72 13.51 3.36
C VAL A 160 -33.79 12.57 2.82
N TYR A 161 -33.57 11.26 2.90
CA TYR A 161 -34.58 10.28 2.49
C TYR A 161 -35.87 10.40 3.30
N PHE A 162 -35.75 10.66 4.59
CA PHE A 162 -36.90 10.92 5.46
C PHE A 162 -37.65 12.18 5.01
N LEU A 163 -36.97 13.30 4.74
CA LEU A 163 -37.57 14.55 4.27
C LEU A 163 -38.29 14.38 2.94
N VAL A 164 -37.65 13.71 1.97
CA VAL A 164 -38.26 13.41 0.66
C VAL A 164 -39.52 12.54 0.84
N SER A 165 -39.42 11.47 1.64
CA SER A 165 -40.56 10.58 1.88
C SER A 165 -41.70 11.31 2.61
N PHE A 166 -41.36 12.15 3.58
CA PHE A 166 -42.33 12.96 4.31
C PHE A 166 -43.03 13.96 3.40
N ALA A 167 -42.29 14.65 2.53
CA ALA A 167 -42.85 15.60 1.57
C ALA A 167 -43.88 14.93 0.65
N VAL A 168 -43.54 13.77 0.06
CA VAL A 168 -44.45 13.00 -0.81
C VAL A 168 -45.65 12.45 -0.04
N THR A 169 -45.49 12.12 1.24
CA THR A 169 -46.59 11.61 2.08
C THR A 169 -47.59 12.71 2.44
N VAL A 170 -47.12 13.94 2.68
CA VAL A 170 -47.96 15.08 3.04
C VAL A 170 -48.64 15.70 1.83
N ASP A 171 -47.94 15.82 0.70
CA ASP A 171 -48.50 16.27 -0.57
C ASP A 171 -48.12 15.32 -1.72
N PRO A 172 -49.02 14.40 -2.10
CA PRO A 172 -48.78 13.46 -3.19
C PRO A 172 -48.52 14.13 -4.55
N ASN A 173 -48.90 15.40 -4.75
CA ASN A 173 -48.63 16.10 -6.01
C ASN A 173 -47.14 16.43 -6.20
N MET A 174 -46.34 16.33 -5.13
CA MET A 174 -44.88 16.48 -5.15
C MET A 174 -44.18 15.21 -5.63
N GLU A 175 -44.90 14.10 -5.83
CA GLU A 175 -44.36 12.85 -6.38
C GLU A 175 -43.75 13.11 -7.77
N GLY A 176 -42.46 12.78 -7.93
CA GLY A 176 -41.69 13.01 -9.16
C GLY A 176 -41.09 14.42 -9.29
N GLN A 177 -41.43 15.36 -8.41
CA GLN A 177 -40.82 16.70 -8.36
C GLN A 177 -39.77 16.83 -7.26
N VAL A 178 -39.95 16.11 -6.15
CA VAL A 178 -39.01 16.07 -5.04
C VAL A 178 -38.36 14.70 -4.98
N PHE A 179 -37.04 14.64 -5.17
CA PHE A 179 -36.27 13.41 -5.04
C PHE A 179 -34.86 13.63 -4.51
N ALA A 180 -34.34 12.64 -3.80
CA ALA A 180 -32.96 12.65 -3.31
C ALA A 180 -31.97 12.50 -4.48
N THR A 181 -30.86 13.23 -4.45
CA THR A 181 -29.76 13.04 -5.41
C THR A 181 -28.94 11.79 -5.07
N GLY A 182 -27.79 11.60 -5.73
CA GLY A 182 -26.82 10.57 -5.34
C GLY A 182 -26.06 10.85 -4.05
N VAL A 183 -26.14 12.07 -3.48
CA VAL A 183 -25.35 12.47 -2.30
C VAL A 183 -25.72 11.69 -1.05
N PRO A 184 -27.00 11.47 -0.68
CA PRO A 184 -27.33 10.62 0.46
C PRO A 184 -26.72 9.22 0.37
N ILE A 185 -26.68 8.63 -0.83
CA ILE A 185 -26.05 7.32 -1.05
C ILE A 185 -24.56 7.38 -0.76
N THR A 186 -23.85 8.41 -1.23
CA THR A 186 -22.43 8.56 -0.94
C THR A 186 -22.16 8.74 0.55
N MET A 187 -23.06 9.40 1.29
CA MET A 187 -22.98 9.49 2.76
C MET A 187 -23.07 8.12 3.44
N PHE A 188 -23.96 7.22 2.99
CA PHE A 188 -23.98 5.83 3.47
C PHE A 188 -22.69 5.09 3.12
N ILE A 189 -22.17 5.25 1.90
CA ILE A 189 -20.91 4.64 1.48
C ILE A 189 -19.78 5.12 2.39
N ILE A 190 -19.69 6.41 2.69
CA ILE A 190 -18.69 6.98 3.62
C ILE A 190 -18.83 6.39 5.02
N GLY A 191 -20.07 6.22 5.51
CA GLY A 191 -20.32 5.55 6.79
C GLY A 191 -19.82 4.11 6.80
N VAL A 192 -20.06 3.36 5.72
CA VAL A 192 -19.57 1.98 5.58
C VAL A 192 -18.05 1.92 5.43
N THR A 193 -17.42 2.84 4.68
CA THR A 193 -15.96 2.87 4.53
C THR A 193 -15.26 3.22 5.84
N ALA A 194 -15.85 4.11 6.65
CA ALA A 194 -15.37 4.39 7.99
C ALA A 194 -15.39 3.13 8.87
N LEU A 195 -16.48 2.35 8.85
CA LEU A 195 -16.54 1.06 9.58
C LEU A 195 -15.59 0.01 8.99
N LEU A 196 -15.41 -0.04 7.67
CA LEU A 196 -14.44 -0.92 7.02
C LEU A 196 -13.01 -0.61 7.46
N SER A 197 -12.68 0.64 7.74
CA SER A 197 -11.35 0.99 8.26
C SER A 197 -11.05 0.30 9.60
N ILE A 198 -12.07 0.09 10.44
CA ILE A 198 -11.96 -0.67 11.70
C ILE A 198 -11.73 -2.15 11.39
N ALA A 199 -12.52 -2.73 10.49
CA ALA A 199 -12.41 -4.14 10.11
C ALA A 199 -11.07 -4.47 9.43
N MET A 200 -10.55 -3.57 8.58
CA MET A 200 -9.23 -3.70 7.98
C MET A 200 -8.15 -3.73 9.05
N ARG A 201 -8.32 -2.93 10.11
CA ARG A 201 -7.39 -2.90 11.24
C ARG A 201 -7.46 -4.16 12.10
N GLU A 202 -8.64 -4.69 12.38
CA GLU A 202 -8.77 -5.92 13.19
C GLU A 202 -8.20 -7.17 12.52
N LYS A 203 -8.07 -7.14 11.18
CA LYS A 203 -7.43 -8.21 10.40
C LYS A 203 -5.90 -8.08 10.29
N GLU A 204 -5.32 -6.96 10.70
CA GLU A 204 -3.87 -6.73 10.75
C GLU A 204 -3.24 -7.27 12.04
#